data_AF-A0A4Z0YIT0-F1
#
_entry.id   AF-A0A4Z0YIT0-F1
#
_cell.length_a   1.000
_cell.length_b   1.000
_cell.length_c   1.000
_cell.angle_alpha   90.00
_cell.angle_beta   90.00
_cell.angle_gamma   90.00
#
_symmetry.space_group_name_H-M   'P 1'
#
loop_
_entity.id
_entity.type
_entity.pdbx_description
1 polymer ?
#
loop_
_entity_poly.entity_id
_entity_poly.type
_entity_poly.pdbx_seq_one_letter_code
_entity_poly.pdbx_strand_id
1 'polypeptide(L)'
;MAAKSGRLVTWLKMLAVGGGVCVGGPAFVMWIQPTDEELFKRYNPELQKKSLENRYERQKNFDEFVIQLKEYSKSDKPIWTVQEEAARKYKQESLRQDFLNAEEVKARQEAMRREAGLLEGAGKLESTGKSKLTDNPVL
;
A
#
# COMPACT_ATOMS: atom_id res chain seq x y z
N MET A 1 -60.66 -4.69 -35.05
CA MET A 1 -59.33 -5.16 -34.60
C MET A 1 -58.24 -4.36 -35.29
N ALA A 2 -57.99 -3.10 -34.87
CA ALA A 2 -57.07 -2.19 -35.54
C ALA A 2 -56.04 -1.63 -34.54
N ALA A 3 -54.83 -1.35 -35.04
CA ALA A 3 -53.67 -0.78 -34.34
C ALA A 3 -52.74 -1.74 -33.57
N LYS A 4 -52.34 -2.88 -34.18
CA LYS A 4 -51.13 -3.63 -33.74
C LYS A 4 -49.84 -3.24 -34.50
N SER A 5 -49.96 -2.87 -35.78
CA SER A 5 -48.80 -2.56 -36.65
C SER A 5 -47.99 -1.35 -36.18
N GLY A 6 -48.63 -0.20 -35.89
CA GLY A 6 -47.92 1.02 -35.49
C GLY A 6 -47.14 0.88 -34.18
N ARG A 7 -47.65 0.13 -33.20
CA ARG A 7 -46.98 -0.09 -31.92
C ARG A 7 -45.73 -0.97 -32.08
N LEU A 8 -45.81 -2.02 -32.91
CA LEU A 8 -44.66 -2.88 -33.20
C LEU A 8 -43.53 -2.11 -33.90
N VAL A 9 -43.88 -1.21 -34.83
CA VAL A 9 -42.89 -0.34 -35.50
C VAL A 9 -42.23 0.62 -34.49
N THR A 10 -43.00 1.22 -33.58
CA THR A 10 -42.43 2.08 -32.53
C THR A 10 -41.49 1.31 -31.60
N TRP A 11 -41.88 0.12 -31.16
CA TRP A 11 -41.04 -0.74 -30.30
C TRP A 11 -39.76 -1.19 -31.01
N LEU A 12 -39.84 -1.55 -32.29
CA LEU A 12 -38.66 -1.92 -33.08
C LEU A 12 -37.68 -0.75 -33.23
N LYS A 13 -38.19 0.46 -33.50
CA LYS A 13 -37.37 1.68 -33.55
C LYS A 13 -36.70 1.97 -32.21
N MET A 14 -37.43 1.83 -31.10
CA MET A 14 -36.88 2.05 -29.76
C MET A 14 -35.83 1.02 -29.38
N LEU A 15 -36.00 -0.26 -29.75
CA LEU A 15 -34.97 -1.27 -29.54
C LEU A 15 -33.75 -1.07 -30.44
N ALA A 16 -33.94 -0.65 -31.69
CA ALA A 16 -32.82 -0.37 -32.60
C ALA A 16 -31.98 0.81 -32.09
N VAL A 17 -32.63 1.90 -31.68
CA VAL A 17 -31.94 3.08 -31.13
C VAL A 17 -31.33 2.77 -29.77
N GLY A 18 -32.08 2.12 -28.86
CA GLY A 18 -31.59 1.74 -27.54
C GLY A 18 -30.42 0.76 -27.60
N GLY A 19 -30.52 -0.27 -28.44
CA GLY A 19 -29.42 -1.20 -28.70
C GLY A 19 -28.21 -0.50 -29.31
N GLY A 20 -28.43 0.42 -30.25
CA GLY A 20 -27.39 1.25 -30.83
C GLY A 20 -26.65 2.12 -29.81
N VAL A 21 -27.35 2.70 -28.83
CA VAL A 21 -26.71 3.50 -27.77
C VAL A 21 -26.01 2.61 -26.74
N CYS A 22 -26.65 1.54 -26.29
CA CYS A 22 -26.09 0.63 -25.28
C CYS A 22 -24.84 -0.12 -25.77
N VAL A 23 -24.78 -0.46 -27.05
CA VAL A 23 -23.61 -1.15 -27.65
C VAL A 23 -22.66 -0.14 -28.29
N GLY A 24 -23.18 0.86 -28.99
CA GLY A 24 -22.39 1.87 -29.69
C GLY A 24 -21.63 2.79 -28.75
N GLY A 25 -22.16 3.11 -27.56
CA GLY A 25 -21.43 3.88 -26.55
C GLY A 25 -20.14 3.18 -26.13
N PRO A 26 -20.20 1.97 -25.55
CA PRO A 26 -19.01 1.21 -25.19
C PRO A 26 -18.09 0.91 -26.38
N ALA A 27 -18.64 0.54 -27.54
CA ALA A 27 -17.84 0.25 -28.73
C ALA A 27 -17.08 1.48 -29.24
N PHE A 28 -17.68 2.66 -29.20
CA PHE A 28 -17.04 3.91 -29.58
C PHE A 28 -15.93 4.31 -28.60
N VAL A 29 -16.15 4.10 -27.30
CA VAL A 29 -15.11 4.31 -26.28
C VAL A 29 -13.94 3.37 -26.50
N MET A 30 -14.18 2.08 -26.71
CA MET A 30 -13.12 1.10 -27.00
C MET A 30 -12.35 1.41 -28.29
N TRP A 31 -13.01 2.04 -29.27
CA TRP A 31 -12.36 2.42 -30.52
C TRP A 31 -11.45 3.65 -30.38
N ILE A 32 -11.85 4.64 -29.58
CA ILE A 32 -11.06 5.86 -29.36
C ILE A 32 -9.97 5.67 -28.32
N GLN A 33 -10.24 4.87 -27.30
CA GLN A 33 -9.31 4.65 -26.21
C GLN A 33 -8.04 3.97 -26.75
N PRO A 34 -6.87 4.64 -26.69
CA PRO A 34 -5.63 4.02 -27.14
C PRO A 34 -5.34 2.78 -26.29
N THR A 35 -4.84 1.73 -26.94
CA THR A 35 -4.49 0.49 -26.25
C THR A 35 -3.31 0.70 -25.29
N ASP A 36 -3.22 -0.13 -24.25
CA ASP A 36 -2.18 0.00 -23.22
C ASP A 36 -0.75 -0.02 -23.81
N GLU A 37 -0.54 -0.69 -24.95
CA GLU A 37 0.76 -0.74 -25.63
C GLU A 37 1.11 0.56 -26.36
N GLU A 38 0.13 1.23 -26.97
CA GLU A 38 0.33 2.55 -27.57
C GLU A 38 0.54 3.62 -26.51
N LEU A 39 -0.17 3.50 -25.38
CA LEU A 39 0.04 4.33 -24.21
C LEU A 39 1.46 4.10 -23.63
N PHE A 40 1.89 2.83 -23.57
CA PHE A 40 3.21 2.44 -23.10
C PHE A 40 4.33 3.05 -23.94
N LYS A 41 4.21 3.02 -25.27
CA LYS A 41 5.19 3.61 -26.20
C LYS A 41 5.30 5.14 -26.10
N ARG A 42 4.23 5.82 -25.67
CA ARG A 42 4.24 7.27 -25.43
C ARG A 42 4.84 7.68 -24.10
N TYR A 43 5.04 6.75 -23.15
CA TYR A 43 5.69 7.06 -21.88
C TYR A 43 7.21 7.23 -22.04
N ASN A 44 7.78 8.08 -21.19
CA ASN A 44 9.22 8.25 -21.01
C ASN A 44 9.87 6.90 -20.60
N PRO A 45 11.06 6.51 -21.12
CA PRO A 45 11.74 5.23 -20.83
C PRO A 45 11.81 4.81 -19.35
N GLU A 46 11.93 5.76 -18.42
CA GLU A 46 11.95 5.48 -16.98
C GLU A 46 10.59 4.92 -16.47
N LEU A 47 9.48 5.46 -16.97
CA LEU A 47 8.13 4.99 -16.61
C LEU A 47 7.78 3.66 -17.26
N GLN A 48 8.37 3.36 -18.42
CA GLN A 48 8.23 2.06 -19.09
C GLN A 48 8.84 0.95 -18.23
N LYS A 49 10.06 1.15 -17.71
CA LYS A 49 10.71 0.19 -16.81
C LYS A 49 9.91 -0.02 -15.52
N LYS A 50 9.54 1.08 -14.85
CA LYS A 50 8.77 1.02 -13.60
C LYS A 50 7.40 0.35 -13.79
N SER A 51 6.73 0.60 -14.91
CA SER A 51 5.46 -0.07 -15.18
C SER A 51 5.63 -1.55 -15.55
N LEU A 52 6.76 -1.95 -16.16
CA LEU A 52 7.08 -3.35 -16.40
C LEU A 52 7.34 -4.11 -15.09
N GLU A 53 8.11 -3.51 -14.18
CA GLU A 53 8.41 -4.06 -12.86
C GLU A 53 7.14 -4.16 -12.01
N ASN A 54 6.34 -3.09 -11.98
CA ASN A 54 5.15 -3.03 -11.15
C ASN A 54 3.93 -3.78 -11.74
N ARG A 55 4.03 -4.37 -12.94
CA ARG A 55 2.93 -5.17 -13.52
C ARG A 55 2.57 -6.35 -12.62
N TYR A 56 3.58 -7.08 -12.17
CA TYR A 56 3.38 -8.24 -11.29
C TYR A 56 2.79 -7.82 -9.94
N GLU A 57 3.33 -6.76 -9.33
CA GLU A 57 2.82 -6.21 -8.08
C GLU A 57 1.36 -5.74 -8.23
N ARG A 58 1.01 -5.07 -9.34
CA ARG A 58 -0.35 -4.60 -9.59
C ARG A 58 -1.32 -5.77 -9.75
N GLN A 59 -0.93 -6.82 -10.46
CA GLN A 59 -1.74 -8.03 -10.61
C GLN A 59 -1.98 -8.69 -9.25
N LYS A 60 -0.90 -8.87 -8.46
CA LYS A 60 -0.97 -9.43 -7.12
C LYS A 60 -1.87 -8.60 -6.20
N ASN A 61 -1.69 -7.28 -6.18
CA ASN A 61 -2.51 -6.37 -5.37
C ASN A 61 -3.98 -6.41 -5.77
N PHE A 62 -4.27 -6.57 -7.06
CA PHE A 62 -5.63 -6.70 -7.55
C PHE A 62 -6.27 -8.03 -7.12
N ASP A 63 -5.55 -9.14 -7.27
CA ASP A 63 -6.03 -10.46 -6.84
C ASP A 63 -6.27 -10.48 -5.32
N GLU A 64 -5.34 -9.92 -4.54
CA GLU A 64 -5.47 -9.74 -3.09
C GLU A 64 -6.71 -8.90 -2.73
N PHE A 65 -6.92 -7.79 -3.43
CA PHE A 65 -8.10 -6.94 -3.24
C PHE A 65 -9.41 -7.68 -3.54
N VAL A 66 -9.47 -8.46 -4.61
CA VAL A 66 -10.64 -9.27 -4.95
C VAL A 66 -10.88 -10.35 -3.90
N ILE A 67 -9.83 -10.96 -3.35
CA ILE A 67 -9.93 -11.93 -2.26
C ILE A 67 -10.50 -11.25 -1.00
N GLN A 68 -9.99 -10.08 -0.62
CA GLN A 68 -10.50 -9.32 0.52
C GLN A 68 -11.97 -8.91 0.33
N LEU A 69 -12.35 -8.46 -0.87
CA LEU A 69 -13.75 -8.14 -1.18
C LEU A 69 -14.66 -9.36 -1.06
N LYS A 70 -14.21 -10.53 -1.54
CA LYS A 70 -14.96 -11.79 -1.37
C LYS A 70 -15.13 -12.13 0.10
N GLU A 71 -14.13 -11.87 0.92
CA GLU A 71 -14.20 -12.12 2.37
C GLU A 71 -15.13 -11.13 3.06
N TYR A 72 -15.07 -9.84 2.72
CA TYR A 72 -15.95 -8.81 3.28
C TYR A 72 -17.41 -8.97 2.84
N SER A 73 -17.64 -9.47 1.62
CA SER A 73 -18.98 -9.77 1.09
C SER A 73 -19.69 -10.90 1.86
N LYS A 74 -18.94 -11.80 2.52
CA LYS A 74 -19.54 -12.83 3.39
C LYS A 74 -20.06 -12.27 4.71
N SER A 75 -19.70 -11.03 5.06
CA SER A 75 -20.19 -10.38 6.27
C SER A 75 -21.55 -9.73 6.01
N ASP A 76 -22.49 -9.89 6.95
CA ASP A 76 -23.78 -9.18 6.92
C ASP A 76 -23.65 -7.66 7.11
N LYS A 77 -22.45 -7.17 7.43
CA LYS A 77 -22.16 -5.74 7.55
C LYS A 77 -21.81 -5.15 6.18
N PRO A 78 -22.13 -3.88 5.93
CA PRO A 78 -21.74 -3.22 4.69
C PRO A 78 -20.22 -3.16 4.54
N ILE A 79 -19.74 -3.41 3.31
CA ILE A 79 -18.32 -3.59 2.97
C ILE A 79 -17.44 -2.43 3.49
N TRP A 80 -17.90 -1.19 3.40
CA TRP A 80 -17.14 -0.02 3.87
C TRP A 80 -16.88 -0.03 5.38
N THR A 81 -17.80 -0.59 6.18
CA THR A 81 -17.63 -0.69 7.64
C THR A 81 -16.62 -1.78 8.00
N VAL A 82 -16.70 -2.93 7.31
CA VAL A 82 -15.75 -4.04 7.50
C VAL A 82 -14.34 -3.63 7.07
N GLN A 83 -14.23 -2.88 5.97
CA GLN A 83 -12.96 -2.36 5.48
C GLN A 83 -12.34 -1.34 6.44
N GLU A 84 -13.15 -0.45 7.05
CA GLU A 84 -12.65 0.49 8.07
C GLU A 84 -12.22 -0.24 9.35
N GLU A 85 -12.97 -1.24 9.79
CA GLU A 85 -12.59 -2.10 10.93
C GLU A 85 -11.28 -2.85 10.65
N ALA A 86 -11.11 -3.41 9.45
CA ALA A 86 -9.88 -4.09 9.04
C ALA A 86 -8.69 -3.12 8.97
N ALA A 87 -8.87 -1.92 8.40
CA ALA A 87 -7.84 -0.89 8.34
C ALA A 87 -7.42 -0.42 9.75
N ARG A 88 -8.37 -0.26 10.68
CA ARG A 88 -8.09 0.06 12.08
C ARG A 88 -7.27 -1.04 12.77
N LYS A 89 -7.64 -2.32 12.55
CA LYS A 89 -6.89 -3.46 13.09
C LYS A 89 -5.47 -3.52 12.53
N TYR A 90 -5.32 -3.38 11.21
CA TYR A 90 -4.00 -3.36 10.57
C TYR A 90 -3.10 -2.27 11.12
N LYS A 91 -3.62 -1.05 11.32
CA LYS A 91 -2.87 0.07 11.90
C LYS A 91 -2.47 -0.17 13.37
N GLN A 92 -3.32 -0.84 14.15
CA GLN A 92 -2.98 -1.19 15.53
C GLN A 92 -1.90 -2.28 15.58
N GLU A 93 -2.00 -3.27 14.70
CA GLU A 93 -1.01 -4.35 14.60
C GLU A 93 0.34 -3.81 14.12
N SER A 94 0.35 -2.92 13.11
CA SER A 94 1.59 -2.31 12.61
C SER A 94 2.29 -1.51 13.71
N LEU A 95 1.55 -0.69 14.46
CA LEU A 95 2.13 0.05 15.58
C LEU A 95 2.71 -0.87 16.65
N ARG A 96 2.02 -1.97 16.99
CA ARG A 96 2.54 -2.98 17.94
C ARG A 96 3.83 -3.62 17.43
N GLN A 97 3.87 -4.01 16.16
CA GLN A 97 5.07 -4.57 15.53
C GLN A 97 6.22 -3.55 15.53
N ASP A 98 5.94 -2.28 15.22
CA ASP A 98 6.95 -1.21 15.27
C ASP A 98 7.53 -1.02 16.68
N PHE A 99 6.69 -1.10 17.71
CA PHE A 99 7.16 -1.06 19.11
C PHE A 99 8.07 -2.24 19.46
N LEU A 100 7.66 -3.47 19.11
CA LEU A 100 8.46 -4.68 19.36
C LEU A 100 9.80 -4.63 18.61
N ASN A 101 9.77 -4.23 17.33
CA ASN A 101 10.98 -4.05 16.52
C ASN A 101 11.91 -2.97 17.11
N ALA A 102 11.37 -1.88 17.63
CA ALA A 102 12.16 -0.83 18.27
C ALA A 102 12.82 -1.31 19.57
N GLU A 103 12.15 -2.15 20.36
CA GLU A 103 12.73 -2.78 21.54
C GLU A 103 13.86 -3.77 21.16
N GLU A 104 13.65 -4.60 20.13
CA GLU A 104 14.69 -5.50 19.63
C GLU A 104 15.92 -4.75 19.12
N VAL A 105 15.74 -3.66 18.38
CA VAL A 105 16.86 -2.84 17.88
C VAL A 105 17.63 -2.23 19.05
N LYS A 106 16.94 -1.72 20.08
CA LYS A 106 17.59 -1.20 21.30
C LYS A 106 18.37 -2.30 22.03
N ALA A 107 17.78 -3.48 22.20
CA ALA A 107 18.45 -4.61 22.83
C ALA A 107 19.71 -5.05 22.05
N ARG A 108 19.64 -5.08 20.72
CA ARG A 108 20.80 -5.36 19.85
C ARG A 108 21.88 -4.28 19.94
N GLN A 109 21.50 -3.01 20.01
CA GLN A 109 22.43 -1.90 20.21
C GLN A 109 23.13 -1.98 21.57
N GLU A 110 22.41 -2.34 22.63
CA GLU A 110 23.00 -2.52 23.96
C GLU A 110 23.95 -3.71 24.03
N ALA A 111 23.62 -4.83 23.39
CA ALA A 111 24.52 -5.98 23.27
C ALA A 111 25.82 -5.59 22.54
N MET A 112 25.70 -4.91 21.39
CA MET A 112 26.84 -4.39 20.63
C MET A 112 27.66 -3.38 21.44
N ARG A 113 27.01 -2.54 22.25
CA ARG A 113 27.68 -1.56 23.13
C ARG A 113 28.40 -2.21 24.31
N ARG A 114 27.88 -3.33 24.83
CA ARG A 114 28.54 -4.14 25.86
C ARG A 114 29.74 -4.90 25.28
N GLU A 115 29.62 -5.43 24.07
CA GLU A 115 30.70 -6.13 23.36
C GLU A 115 31.79 -5.16 22.85
N ALA A 116 31.43 -3.94 22.44
CA ALA A 116 32.36 -2.91 21.95
C ALA A 116 33.14 -2.15 23.05
N GLY A 117 33.17 -2.65 24.30
CA GLY A 117 34.23 -2.29 25.24
C GLY A 117 34.07 -1.01 26.06
N LEU A 118 32.86 -0.62 26.46
CA LEU A 118 32.68 0.52 27.40
C LEU A 118 33.03 0.22 28.88
N LEU A 119 33.57 -0.96 29.19
CA LEU A 119 34.12 -1.28 30.51
C LEU A 119 35.64 -1.02 30.62
N GLU A 120 36.36 -0.77 29.51
CA GLU A 120 37.81 -0.52 29.57
C GLU A 120 38.16 0.96 29.84
N GLY A 121 37.25 1.90 29.52
CA GLY A 121 37.50 3.34 29.64
C GLY A 121 36.93 4.03 30.88
N ALA A 122 35.76 3.60 31.37
CA ALA A 122 35.06 4.30 32.47
C ALA A 122 35.74 4.09 33.83
N GLY A 123 36.32 2.91 34.09
CA GLY A 123 37.04 2.62 35.33
C GLY A 123 38.42 3.29 35.43
N LYS A 124 38.98 3.78 34.32
CA LYS A 124 40.33 4.39 34.28
C LYS A 124 40.32 5.91 34.47
N LEU A 125 39.20 6.57 34.19
CA LEU A 125 39.07 8.03 34.37
C LEU A 125 38.80 8.40 35.84
N GLU A 126 38.09 7.58 36.62
CA GLU A 126 37.90 7.85 38.05
C GLU A 126 39.16 7.62 38.90
N SER A 127 40.05 6.69 38.52
CA SER A 127 41.29 6.41 39.27
C SER A 127 42.41 7.43 39.03
N THR A 128 42.34 8.19 37.93
CA THR A 128 43.37 9.20 37.58
C THR A 128 43.05 10.59 38.17
N GLY A 129 41.80 10.85 38.57
CA GLY A 129 41.36 12.14 39.10
C GLY A 129 41.55 12.35 40.61
N LYS A 130 41.69 11.28 41.40
CA LYS A 130 41.80 11.37 42.88
C LYS A 130 43.24 11.45 43.42
N SER A 131 44.27 11.18 42.62
CA SER A 131 45.65 11.10 43.11
C SER A 131 46.48 12.40 43.04
N LYS A 132 45.90 13.51 42.55
CA LYS A 132 46.64 14.77 42.35
C LYS A 132 46.20 15.95 43.23
N LEU A 133 45.37 15.73 44.26
CA LEU A 133 44.85 16.83 45.10
C LEU A 133 45.34 16.83 46.55
N THR A 134 46.31 15.99 46.91
CA THR A 134 46.94 16.04 48.24
C THR A 134 48.46 16.02 48.07
N ASP A 135 49.09 17.02 48.69
CA ASP A 135 50.50 17.05 49.06
C ASP A 135 51.49 17.53 47.99
N ASN A 136 51.43 18.84 47.71
CA ASN A 136 52.67 19.61 47.54
C ASN A 136 52.72 20.71 48.63
N PRO A 137 53.76 20.73 49.48
CA PRO A 137 53.91 21.73 50.52
C PRO A 137 54.57 23.01 49.97
N VAL A 138 54.39 24.12 50.71
CA VAL A 138 55.29 25.28 50.88
C VAL A 138 54.66 26.65 50.57
N LEU A 139 54.65 27.48 51.64
CA LEU A 139 54.35 28.91 51.83
C LEU A 139 52.89 29.33 52.05
#